data_AF-A0A9Q7BFL5-F1
#
_entry.id   AF-A0A9Q7BFL5-F1
#
_cell.length_a   1.000
_cell.length_b   1.000
_cell.length_c   1.000
_cell.angle_alpha   90.00
_cell.angle_beta   90.00
_cell.angle_gamma   90.00
#
_symmetry.space_group_name_H-M   'P 1'
#
loop_
_entity.id
_entity.type
_entity.pdbx_description
1 polymer ?
#
loop_
_entity_poly.entity_id
_entity_poly.type
_entity_poly.pdbx_seq_one_letter_code
_entity_poly.pdbx_strand_id
1 'polypeptide(L)' 'MPYSVKVQEAGLVFKSVKSREVALTAVAPDHFLGNGDRFTFTRDGEGRVTGMLMNGGRIRNFRFERL' A
#
# COMPACT_ATOMS: atom_id res chain seq x y z
N MET A 1 3.30 8.49 -13.09
CA MET A 1 3.92 7.45 -12.24
C MET A 1 2.94 6.28 -12.11
N PRO A 2 3.37 5.02 -12.28
CA PRO A 2 2.45 3.90 -12.52
C PRO A 2 1.63 3.44 -11.30
N TYR A 3 1.97 3.87 -10.09
CA TYR A 3 1.28 3.49 -8.85
C TYR A 3 1.17 4.68 -7.89
N SER A 4 0.04 4.82 -7.20
CA SER A 4 -0.16 5.84 -6.16
C SER A 4 -1.06 5.32 -5.04
N VAL A 5 -0.74 5.66 -3.79
CA VAL A 5 -1.64 5.47 -2.65
C VAL A 5 -2.19 6.84 -2.25
N LYS A 6 -3.52 6.95 -2.11
CA LYS A 6 -4.19 8.19 -1.70
C LYS A 6 -5.10 7.93 -0.51
N VAL A 7 -5.22 8.95 0.35
CA VAL A 7 -6.28 9.01 1.37
C VAL A 7 -7.55 9.51 0.67
N GLN A 8 -8.62 8.75 0.71
CA GLN A 8 -9.98 9.20 0.39
C GLN A 8 -10.82 9.14 1.66
N GLU A 9 -11.94 9.86 1.69
CA GLU A 9 -12.76 10.20 2.86
C GLU A 9 -13.01 9.07 3.88
N ALA A 10 -12.99 7.80 3.47
CA ALA A 10 -13.19 6.64 4.35
C ALA A 10 -12.00 5.65 4.44
N GLY A 11 -10.83 5.95 3.87
CA GLY A 11 -9.67 5.04 3.95
C GLY A 11 -8.54 5.28 2.96
N LEU A 12 -7.63 4.30 2.89
CA LEU A 12 -6.54 4.28 1.92
C LEU A 12 -6.98 3.58 0.63
N VAL A 13 -6.63 4.16 -0.51
CA VAL A 13 -6.89 3.59 -1.83
C VAL A 13 -5.56 3.38 -2.55
N PHE A 14 -5.30 2.16 -2.98
CA PHE A 14 -4.20 1.81 -3.87
C PHE A 14 -4.67 1.91 -5.32
N LYS A 15 -3.94 2.67 -6.14
CA LYS A 15 -4.19 2.82 -7.57
C LYS A 15 -2.98 2.38 -8.37
N SER A 16 -3.23 1.50 -9.34
CA SER A 16 -2.29 1.08 -10.38
C SER A 16 -2.76 1.66 -11.72
N VAL A 17 -1.86 2.06 -12.60
CA VAL A 17 -2.20 2.61 -13.94
C VAL A 17 -2.97 1.59 -14.79
N LYS A 18 -2.79 0.28 -14.56
CA LYS A 18 -3.46 -0.78 -15.32
C LYS A 18 -4.61 -1.44 -14.57
N SER A 19 -4.89 -1.04 -13.33
CA SER A 19 -5.83 -1.76 -12.45
C SER A 19 -6.85 -0.79 -11.85
N ARG A 20 -8.04 -1.32 -11.53
CA ARG A 20 -9.04 -0.55 -10.78
C ARG A 20 -8.48 -0.13 -9.42
N GLU A 21 -9.02 0.95 -8.89
CA GLU A 21 -8.73 1.41 -7.53
C GLU A 21 -9.11 0.32 -6.51
N VAL A 22 -8.20 0.06 -5.57
CA VAL A 22 -8.36 -0.95 -4.53
C VAL A 22 -8.44 -0.25 -3.18
N ALA A 23 -9.59 -0.36 -2.52
CA ALA A 23 -9.73 0.08 -1.15
C ALA A 23 -8.89 -0.82 -0.23
N LEU A 24 -8.12 -0.19 0.66
CA LEU A 24 -7.29 -0.86 1.65
C LEU A 24 -7.97 -0.81 3.01
N THR A 25 -8.13 -1.97 3.62
CA THR A 25 -8.66 -2.13 4.99
C THR A 25 -7.50 -2.30 5.96
N ALA A 26 -7.45 -1.46 7.01
CA ALA A 26 -6.46 -1.61 8.07
C ALA A 26 -6.76 -2.85 8.90
N VAL A 27 -5.73 -3.67 9.18
CA VAL A 27 -5.86 -4.85 10.05
C VAL A 27 -4.94 -4.78 11.27
N ALA A 28 -3.87 -3.99 11.18
CA ALA A 28 -2.98 -3.64 12.28
C ALA A 28 -2.24 -2.34 11.90
N PRO A 29 -1.49 -1.69 12.82
CA PRO A 29 -0.65 -0.56 12.47
C PRO A 29 0.25 -0.88 11.28
N ASP A 30 0.24 -0.02 10.27
CA ASP A 30 1.00 -0.16 9.01
C ASP A 30 0.66 -1.39 8.14
N HIS A 31 -0.27 -2.25 8.55
CA HIS A 31 -0.67 -3.45 7.82
C HIS A 31 -2.09 -3.33 7.27
N PHE A 32 -2.20 -3.49 5.96
CA PHE A 32 -3.46 -3.34 5.23
C PHE A 32 -3.71 -4.52 4.29
N LEU A 33 -4.99 -4.79 4.02
CA LEU A 33 -5.44 -5.75 3.03
C LEU A 33 -6.24 -5.06 1.93
N GLY A 34 -6.08 -5.50 0.69
CA GLY A 34 -6.86 -5.00 -0.45
C GLY A 34 -6.90 -6.03 -1.57
N ASN A 35 -8.10 -6.40 -2.02
CA ASN A 35 -8.30 -7.38 -3.10
C ASN A 35 -7.52 -8.71 -2.93
N GLY A 36 -7.38 -9.19 -1.69
CA GLY A 36 -6.60 -10.41 -1.36
C GLY A 36 -5.09 -10.20 -1.21
N ASP A 37 -4.58 -9.02 -1.54
CA ASP A 37 -3.19 -8.64 -1.38
C ASP A 37 -2.93 -8.00 -0.01
N ARG A 38 -1.70 -8.14 0.47
CA ARG A 38 -1.21 -7.56 1.72
C ARG A 38 -0.26 -6.42 1.43
N PHE A 39 -0.49 -5.30 2.11
CA PHE A 39 0.31 -4.09 2.04
C PHE A 39 0.90 -3.80 3.41
N THR A 40 2.18 -3.45 3.46
CA THR A 40 2.89 -3.11 4.70
C THR A 40 3.68 -1.83 4.49
N PHE A 41 3.30 -0.76 5.20
CA PHE A 41 4.05 0.50 5.14
C PHE A 41 5.37 0.38 5.89
N THR A 42 6.41 1.02 5.36
CA THR A 42 7.71 1.12 6.00
C THR A 42 7.91 2.54 6.51
N ARG A 43 8.57 2.69 7.66
CA ARG A 43 8.87 3.98 8.27
C ARG A 43 10.37 4.14 8.52
N ASP A 44 10.83 5.39 8.59
CA ASP A 44 12.16 5.72 9.09
C ASP A 44 12.20 5.71 10.64
N GLY A 45 13.39 5.98 11.21
CA GLY A 45 13.58 6.09 12.66
C GLY A 45 12.86 7.27 13.32
N GLU A 46 12.30 8.20 12.54
CA GLU A 46 11.48 9.32 13.01
C GLU A 46 9.98 9.04 12.84
N GLY A 47 9.60 7.83 12.42
CA GLY A 47 8.21 7.40 12.25
C GLY A 47 7.55 7.90 10.96
N ARG A 48 8.30 8.51 10.03
CA ARG A 48 7.76 8.95 8.74
C ARG A 48 7.65 7.78 7.78
N VAL A 49 6.53 7.67 7.08
CA VAL A 49 6.34 6.64 6.04
C VAL A 49 7.34 6.89 4.89
N THR A 50 8.20 5.92 4.62
CA THR A 50 9.24 5.92 3.58
C THR A 50 8.87 5.09 2.35
N GLY A 51 7.89 4.20 2.48
CA GLY A 51 7.55 3.28 1.40
C GLY A 51 6.51 2.25 1.81
N MET A 52 6.35 1.24 0.97
CA MET A 52 5.40 0.16 1.17
C MET A 52 5.87 -1.13 0.50
N LEU A 53 5.61 -2.27 1.14
CA LEU A 53 5.76 -3.61 0.57
C LEU A 53 4.40 -4.18 0.20
N MET A 54 4.29 -4.75 -0.99
CA MET A 54 3.11 -5.48 -1.45
C MET A 54 3.42 -6.97 -1.62
N ASN A 55 2.51 -7.80 -1.13
CA ASN A 55 2.51 -9.25 -1.31
C ASN A 55 1.15 -9.67 -1.85
N GLY A 56 1.14 -10.42 -2.95
CA GLY A 56 -0.10 -10.77 -3.64
C GLY A 56 0.09 -11.90 -4.64
N GLY A 57 -0.72 -12.96 -4.57
CA GLY A 57 -0.54 -14.15 -5.39
C GLY A 57 0.91 -14.70 -5.37
N ARG A 58 1.65 -14.51 -6.47
CA ARG A 58 3.06 -14.89 -6.62
C ARG A 58 4.06 -13.76 -6.32
N ILE A 59 3.59 -12.53 -6.20
CA ILE A 59 4.40 -11.35 -5.91
C ILE A 59 4.76 -11.36 -4.42
N ARG A 60 6.05 -11.27 -4.11
CA ARG A 60 6.58 -11.23 -2.75
C ARG A 60 7.45 -10.00 -2.58
N ASN A 61 7.26 -9.28 -1.48
CA ASN A 61 8.07 -8.11 -1.06
C ASN A 61 8.27 -7.06 -2.17
N PHE A 62 7.27 -6.82 -3.02
CA PHE A 62 7.38 -5.81 -4.06
C PHE A 62 7.40 -4.43 -3.42
N ARG A 63 8.50 -3.70 -3.63
CA ARG A 63 8.80 -2.46 -2.92
C ARG A 63 8.36 -1.23 -3.70
N PHE A 64 7.66 -0.35 -3.02
CA PHE A 64 7.38 1.02 -3.44
C PHE A 64 8.16 1.96 -2.52
N GLU A 65 8.81 2.95 -3.13
CA GLU A 65 9.45 4.05 -2.41
C GLU A 65 8.56 5.28 -2.46
N ARG A 66 8.55 6.05 -1.38
CA ARG A 66 7.90 7.34 -1.34
C ARG A 66 8.82 8.37 -1.99
N LEU A 67 8.35 8.98 -3.08
CA LEU A 67 8.99 10.12 -3.74
C LEU A 67 8.53 11.44 -3.12
#